data_AF-A0A8T6LWN2-F1
#
_entry.id   AF-A0A8T6LWN2-F1
#
_cell.length_a   1.000
_cell.length_b   1.000
_cell.length_c   1.000
_cell.angle_alpha   90.00
_cell.angle_beta   90.00
_cell.angle_gamma   90.00
#
_symmetry.space_group_name_H-M   'P 1'
#
loop_
_entity.id
_entity.type
_entity.pdbx_description
1 polymer ?
#
loop_
_entity_poly.entity_id
_entity_poly.type
_entity_poly.pdbx_seq_one_letter_code
_entity_poly.pdbx_strand_id
1 'polypeptide(L)'
;KESNRLSRTVELLSFFGIKATLLDDGIEVEGNQEPKKPDQPVPTFGDHRLFMTAVLLAAKTGGSVIGHTLHQVADESFLQRLQSAGIGIEATTTPSLLD
;
A
#
# COMPACT_ATOMS: atom_id res chain seq x y z
N LYS A 1 13.42 13.48 4.28
CA LYS A 1 13.27 12.18 3.60
C LYS A 1 12.38 11.22 4.41
N GLU A 2 12.63 11.08 5.72
CA GLU A 2 11.77 10.29 6.63
C GLU A 2 10.43 10.95 7.00
N SER A 3 10.37 12.27 7.23
CA SER A 3 9.11 12.95 7.57
C SER A 3 8.02 12.83 6.50
N ASN A 4 8.41 12.86 5.22
CA ASN A 4 7.48 12.59 4.12
C ASN A 4 6.92 11.15 4.23
N ARG A 5 7.75 10.18 4.63
CA ARG A 5 7.30 8.80 4.80
C ARG A 5 6.25 8.65 5.90
N LEU A 6 6.38 9.34 7.04
CA LEU A 6 5.35 9.30 8.09
C LEU A 6 4.00 9.79 7.55
N SER A 7 3.98 10.97 6.91
CA SER A 7 2.75 11.51 6.32
C SER A 7 2.18 10.61 5.22
N ARG A 8 3.02 9.98 4.38
CA ARG A 8 2.56 9.06 3.33
C ARG A 8 2.08 7.73 3.88
N THR A 9 2.62 7.26 5.00
CA THR A 9 2.09 6.08 5.69
C THR A 9 0.69 6.36 6.23
N VAL A 10 0.47 7.52 6.86
CA VAL A 10 -0.88 7.92 7.32
C VAL A 10 -1.86 8.01 6.15
N GLU A 11 -1.44 8.65 5.05
CA GLU A 11 -2.24 8.74 3.83
C GLU A 11 -2.58 7.34 3.27
N LEU A 12 -1.59 6.45 3.13
CA LEU A 12 -1.78 5.08 2.65
C LEU A 12 -2.74 4.29 3.53
N LEU A 13 -2.59 4.36 4.86
CA LEU A 13 -3.47 3.67 5.82
C LEU A 13 -4.93 4.13 5.67
N SER A 14 -5.15 5.41 5.37
CA SER A 14 -6.49 5.96 5.18
C SER A 14 -7.24 5.36 3.98
N PHE A 15 -6.55 4.96 2.90
CA PHE A 15 -7.17 4.27 1.77
C PHE A 15 -7.80 2.92 2.18
N PHE A 16 -7.24 2.27 3.20
CA PHE A 16 -7.76 1.02 3.76
C PHE A 16 -8.70 1.24 4.95
N GLY A 17 -9.13 2.49 5.17
CA GLY A 17 -10.02 2.84 6.29
C GLY A 17 -9.38 2.75 7.67
N ILE A 18 -8.04 2.66 7.75
CA ILE A 18 -7.30 2.61 9.00
C ILE A 18 -7.01 4.05 9.44
N LYS A 19 -7.48 4.41 10.63
CA LYS A 19 -7.20 5.69 11.27
C LYS A 19 -5.79 5.67 11.86
N ALA A 20 -5.01 6.67 11.48
CA ALA A 20 -3.69 6.93 12.02
C ALA A 20 -3.51 8.44 12.20
N THR A 21 -2.86 8.84 13.30
CA THR A 21 -2.56 10.23 13.61
C THR A 21 -1.07 10.46 13.40
N LEU A 22 -0.72 11.48 12.59
CA LEU A 22 0.65 11.93 12.46
C LEU A 22 1.03 12.76 13.69
N LEU A 23 2.12 12.40 14.34
CA LEU A 23 2.72 13.12 15.46
C LEU A 23 4.06 13.74 15.02
N ASP A 24 4.64 14.59 15.87
CA ASP A 24 5.92 15.26 15.58
C ASP A 24 7.09 14.27 15.45
N ASP A 25 7.03 13.13 16.14
CA ASP A 25 8.08 12.12 16.21
C ASP A 25 7.66 10.73 15.70
N GLY A 26 6.43 10.59 15.18
CA GLY A 26 5.94 9.27 14.78
C GLY A 26 4.51 9.24 14.25
N ILE A 27 3.93 8.04 14.28
CA ILE A 27 2.52 7.79 13.96
C ILE A 27 1.88 7.02 15.11
N GLU A 28 0.66 7.41 15.46
CA GLU A 28 -0.21 6.64 16.35
C GLU A 28 -1.27 5.94 15.52
N VAL A 29 -1.48 4.64 15.75
CA VAL A 29 -2.48 3.84 15.04
C VAL A 29 -3.31 3.09 16.07
N GLU A 30 -4.63 3.34 16.07
CA GLU A 30 -5.54 2.64 16.99
C GLU A 30 -5.57 1.14 16.68
N GLY A 31 -5.48 0.31 17.72
CA GLY A 31 -5.61 -1.15 17.59
C GLY A 31 -7.05 -1.58 17.25
N ASN A 32 -7.23 -2.86 16.92
CA ASN A 32 -8.54 -3.48 16.64
C ASN A 32 -9.36 -2.85 15.50
N GLN A 33 -8.71 -2.11 14.61
CA GLN A 33 -9.34 -1.64 13.37
C GLN A 33 -9.36 -2.76 12.32
N GLU A 34 -10.42 -2.82 11.53
CA GLU A 34 -10.53 -3.74 10.40
C GLU A 34 -10.23 -3.01 9.08
N PRO A 35 -9.16 -3.39 8.36
CA PRO A 35 -8.88 -2.82 7.05
C PRO A 35 -10.01 -3.13 6.06
N LYS A 36 -10.31 -2.15 5.20
CA LYS A 36 -11.33 -2.25 4.16
C LYS A 36 -10.73 -2.17 2.78
N LYS A 37 -11.43 -2.73 1.79
CA LYS A 37 -11.06 -2.60 0.38
C LYS A 37 -11.06 -1.10 0.02
N PRO A 38 -9.99 -0.56 -0.57
CA PRO A 38 -9.98 0.81 -1.05
C PRO A 38 -10.90 0.97 -2.27
N ASP A 39 -11.58 2.11 -2.36
CA ASP A 39 -12.45 2.45 -3.50
C ASP A 39 -11.66 2.95 -4.72
N GLN A 40 -10.40 3.33 -4.52
CA GLN A 40 -9.51 3.88 -5.54
C GLN A 40 -8.15 3.18 -5.53
N PRO A 41 -7.39 3.19 -6.64
CA PRO A 41 -6.01 2.69 -6.65
C PRO A 41 -5.14 3.39 -5.61
N VAL A 42 -4.43 2.61 -4.80
CA VAL A 42 -3.62 3.13 -3.69
C VAL A 42 -2.28 3.66 -4.21
N PRO A 43 -1.97 4.96 -4.03
CA PRO A 43 -0.68 5.53 -4.41
C PRO A 43 0.43 5.09 -3.46
N THR A 44 1.62 4.85 -4.01
CA THR A 44 2.79 4.39 -3.25
C THR A 44 3.96 5.37 -3.30
N PHE A 45 3.79 6.49 -4.02
CA PHE A 45 4.71 7.63 -4.06
C PHE A 45 6.15 7.26 -4.45
N GLY A 46 6.33 6.16 -5.21
CA GLY A 46 7.64 5.67 -5.61
C GLY A 46 8.47 5.06 -4.46
N ASP A 47 7.87 4.78 -3.30
CA ASP A 47 8.55 4.17 -2.16
C ASP A 47 8.23 2.66 -2.09
N HIS A 48 9.28 1.83 -2.15
CA HIS A 48 9.15 0.38 -2.12
C HIS A 48 8.52 -0.14 -0.82
N ARG A 49 8.74 0.53 0.33
CA ARG A 49 8.12 0.14 1.60
C ARG A 49 6.63 0.42 1.59
N LEU A 50 6.22 1.57 1.07
CA LEU A 50 4.80 1.90 0.94
C LEU A 50 4.13 0.96 -0.06
N PHE A 51 4.79 0.63 -1.16
CA PHE A 51 4.31 -0.37 -2.11
C PHE A 51 4.09 -1.73 -1.45
N MET A 52 5.09 -2.29 -0.77
CA MET A 52 4.97 -3.59 -0.12
C MET A 52 3.88 -3.58 0.97
N THR A 53 3.76 -2.48 1.71
CA THR A 53 2.70 -2.29 2.72
C THR A 53 1.31 -2.31 2.09
N ALA A 54 1.10 -1.54 1.01
CA ALA A 54 -0.16 -1.51 0.28
C ALA A 54 -0.52 -2.88 -0.32
N VAL A 55 0.46 -3.62 -0.85
CA VAL A 55 0.24 -4.97 -1.37
C VAL A 55 -0.21 -5.93 -0.27
N LEU A 56 0.39 -5.88 0.92
CA LEU A 56 -0.03 -6.75 2.04
C LEU A 56 -1.44 -6.43 2.54
N LEU A 57 -1.80 -5.15 2.61
CA LEU A 57 -3.16 -4.73 2.95
C LEU A 57 -4.15 -5.17 1.86
N ALA A 58 -3.82 -4.96 0.59
CA ALA A 58 -4.63 -5.41 -0.54
C ALA A 58 -4.73 -6.95 -0.65
N ALA A 59 -3.73 -7.71 -0.20
CA ALA A 59 -3.83 -9.17 -0.12
C ALA A 59 -4.92 -9.62 0.87
N LYS A 60 -5.21 -8.80 1.90
CA LYS A 60 -6.27 -9.06 2.88
C LYS A 60 -7.64 -8.55 2.41
N THR A 61 -7.69 -7.40 1.76
CA THR A 61 -8.95 -6.68 1.48
C THR A 61 -9.37 -6.69 0.00
N GLY A 62 -8.46 -7.07 -0.90
CA GLY A 62 -8.50 -6.69 -2.31
C GLY A 62 -8.12 -5.22 -2.52
N GLY A 63 -8.06 -4.80 -3.78
CA GLY A 63 -7.75 -3.42 -4.19
C GLY A 63 -6.67 -3.36 -5.27
N SER A 64 -6.47 -2.18 -5.84
CA SER A 64 -5.41 -1.92 -6.83
C SER A 64 -4.31 -1.07 -6.19
N VAL A 65 -3.05 -1.37 -6.48
CA VAL A 65 -1.88 -0.67 -5.93
C VAL A 65 -1.01 -0.14 -7.07
N ILE A 66 -0.62 1.13 -7.01
CA ILE A 66 0.22 1.78 -8.02
C ILE A 66 1.70 1.46 -7.75
N GLY A 67 2.50 1.19 -8.79
CA GLY A 67 3.97 1.08 -8.68
C GLY A 67 4.56 -0.29 -9.03
N HIS A 68 4.13 -0.84 -10.17
CA HIS A 68 4.26 -2.23 -10.66
C HIS A 68 5.59 -3.00 -10.45
N THR A 69 6.69 -2.38 -10.01
CA THR A 69 7.98 -3.05 -9.78
C THR A 69 8.75 -2.54 -8.55
N LEU A 70 8.18 -1.65 -7.74
CA LEU A 70 8.93 -0.98 -6.66
C LEU A 70 9.53 -1.95 -5.63
N HIS A 71 8.89 -3.09 -5.39
CA HIS A 71 9.41 -4.14 -4.50
C HIS A 71 10.80 -4.65 -4.91
N GLN A 72 11.16 -4.64 -6.20
CA GLN A 72 12.46 -5.15 -6.69
C GLN A 72 13.66 -4.39 -6.12
N VAL A 73 13.46 -3.15 -5.64
CA VAL A 73 14.51 -2.39 -4.96
C VAL A 73 14.99 -3.07 -3.67
N ALA A 74 14.10 -3.80 -3.00
CA ALA A 74 14.39 -4.44 -1.72
C ALA A 74 14.31 -5.98 -1.79
N ASP A 75 13.39 -6.51 -2.60
CA ASP A 75 13.08 -7.93 -2.69
C ASP A 75 12.38 -8.26 -3.99
N GLU A 76 13.13 -8.80 -4.95
CA GLU A 76 12.64 -9.18 -6.28
C GLU A 76 11.58 -10.27 -6.25
N SER A 77 11.62 -11.17 -5.26
CA SER A 77 10.73 -12.34 -5.19
C SER A 77 9.48 -12.10 -4.34
N PHE A 78 9.27 -10.88 -3.84
CA PHE A 78 8.17 -10.53 -2.95
C PHE A 78 6.79 -10.92 -3.50
N LEU A 79 6.45 -10.51 -4.73
CA LEU A 79 5.14 -10.83 -5.34
C LEU A 79 5.02 -12.32 -5.64
N GLN A 80 6.10 -12.96 -6.10
CA GLN A 80 6.11 -14.39 -6.38
C GLN A 80 5.80 -15.21 -5.14
N ARG A 81 6.33 -14.83 -3.97
CA ARG A 81 6.03 -15.53 -2.71
C ARG A 81 4.57 -15.39 -2.31
N LEU A 82 3.97 -14.21 -2.49
CA LEU A 82 2.54 -14.02 -2.23
C LEU A 82 1.67 -14.85 -3.18
N GLN A 83 2.00 -14.87 -4.47
CA GLN A 83 1.32 -15.71 -5.45
C GLN A 83 1.46 -17.20 -5.13
N SER A 84 2.65 -17.65 -4.72
CA SER A 84 2.91 -19.03 -4.30
C SER A 84 2.14 -19.41 -3.03
N ALA A 85 1.81 -18.43 -2.18
CA ALA A 85 0.95 -18.61 -1.02
C ALA A 85 -0.56 -18.58 -1.35
N GLY A 86 -0.93 -18.44 -2.62
CA GLY A 86 -2.32 -18.45 -3.09
C GLY A 86 -2.98 -17.06 -3.18
N ILE A 87 -2.22 -15.97 -3.05
CA ILE A 87 -2.76 -14.62 -3.25
C ILE A 87 -2.87 -14.31 -4.74
N GLY A 88 -4.09 -14.04 -5.22
CA GLY A 88 -4.34 -13.60 -6.59
C GLY A 88 -3.77 -12.20 -6.84
N ILE A 89 -2.72 -12.10 -7.65
CA ILE A 89 -2.07 -10.84 -8.03
C ILE A 89 -2.00 -10.79 -9.54
N GLU A 90 -2.60 -9.75 -10.12
CA GLU A 90 -2.60 -9.49 -11.55
C GLU A 90 -2.04 -8.10 -11.84
N ALA A 91 -1.20 -8.00 -12.86
CA ALA A 91 -0.72 -6.73 -13.37
C ALA A 91 -1.80 -6.09 -14.25
N THR A 92 -2.15 -4.83 -13.99
CA THR A 92 -3.10 -4.08 -14.81
C THR A 92 -2.60 -2.65 -15.03
N THR A 93 -3.04 -2.04 -16.13
CA THR A 93 -2.81 -0.62 -16.38
C THR A 93 -3.86 0.19 -15.62
N THR A 94 -3.43 1.28 -14.98
CA THR A 94 -4.39 2.24 -14.45
C THR A 94 -5.07 2.92 -15.65
N PRO A 95 -6.40 3.04 -15.68
CA PRO A 95 -7.06 3.84 -16.70
C PRO A 95 -6.42 5.23 -16.71
N SER A 96 -6.00 5.69 -17.88
CA SER A 96 -5.58 7.07 -18.08
C SER A 96 -6.70 7.98 -17.59
N LEU A 97 -6.45 8.84 -16.61
CA LEU A 97 -7.30 9.99 -16.33
C LEU A 97 -7.10 11.01 -17.47
N LEU A 98 -7.64 10.68 -18.64
CA LEU A 98 -7.95 11.63 -19.69
C LEU A 98 -9.43 11.43 -19.95
N ASP A 99 -10.23 12.29 -19.32
CA ASP A 99 -11.32 13.06 -19.91
C ASP A 99 -11.74 14.16 -18.92
#